data_AF-A0A6B1YP46-F1
#
_entry.id   AF-A0A6B1YP46-F1
#
_cell.length_a   1.000
_cell.length_b   1.000
_cell.length_c   1.000
_cell.angle_alpha   90.00
_cell.angle_beta   90.00
_cell.angle_gamma   90.00
#
_symmetry.space_group_name_H-M   'P 1'
#
loop_
_entity.id
_entity.type
_entity.pdbx_description
1 polymer ?
#
loop_
_entity_poly.entity_id
_entity_poly.type
_entity_poly.pdbx_seq_one_letter_code
_entity_poly.pdbx_strand_id
1 'polypeptide(L)' 'MGINEEIQSVLSNPETSYWLKNSLANALQRDCVDAANDAEMLNDLLTRRCDEALNAGSALLCADHGRRIRS' A
#
# COMPACT_ATOMS: atom_id res chain seq x y z
N MET A 1 -0.06 25.10 8.20
CA MET A 1 0.47 24.69 6.89
C MET A 1 -0.71 24.33 6.02
N GLY A 2 -0.70 24.73 4.76
CA GLY A 2 -1.72 24.35 3.79
C GLY A 2 -1.43 22.95 3.24
N ILE A 3 -2.47 22.21 2.85
CA ILE A 3 -2.34 20.87 2.26
C ILE A 3 -1.34 20.82 1.09
N ASN A 4 -1.23 21.92 0.34
CA ASN A 4 -0.28 22.02 -0.77
C ASN A 4 1.19 22.01 -0.29
N GLU A 5 1.50 22.60 0.87
CA GLU A 5 2.85 22.58 1.45
C GLU A 5 3.25 21.16 1.90
N GLU A 6 2.30 20.42 2.50
CA GLU A 6 2.50 19.03 2.90
C GLU A 6 2.73 18.13 1.69
N ILE A 7 1.95 18.31 0.63
CA ILE A 7 2.13 17.59 -0.64
C ILE A 7 3.52 17.87 -1.24
N GLN A 8 3.96 19.13 -1.26
CA GLN A 8 5.31 19.46 -1.73
C GLN A 8 6.41 18.85 -0.86
N SER A 9 6.18 18.74 0.46
CA SER A 9 7.11 18.05 1.36
C SER A 9 7.28 16.58 0.99
N VAL A 10 6.19 15.87 0.72
CA VAL A 10 6.21 14.46 0.28
C VAL A 10 6.92 14.30 -1.08
N LEU A 11 6.64 15.17 -2.04
CA LEU A 11 7.28 15.13 -3.36
C LEU A 11 8.78 15.42 -3.29
N SER A 12 9.18 16.37 -2.45
CA SER A 12 10.57 16.82 -2.31
C SER A 12 11.40 15.90 -1.41
N ASN A 13 10.77 15.10 -0.55
CA ASN A 13 11.49 14.23 0.38
C ASN A 13 12.19 13.07 -0.36
N PRO A 14 13.53 12.98 -0.37
CA PRO A 14 14.27 11.92 -1.06
C PRO A 14 14.01 10.51 -0.50
N GLU A 15 13.55 10.39 0.74
CA GLU A 15 13.22 9.10 1.38
C GLU A 15 11.84 8.56 0.95
N THR A 16 11.00 9.41 0.35
CA THR A 16 9.69 8.97 -0.14
C THR A 16 9.87 8.10 -1.38
N SER A 17 9.15 6.97 -1.41
CA SER A 17 9.25 6.02 -2.51
C SER A 17 8.90 6.68 -3.84
N TYR A 18 9.66 6.32 -4.89
CA TYR A 18 9.43 6.84 -6.25
C TYR A 18 7.99 6.58 -6.73
N TRP A 19 7.45 5.41 -6.37
CA TRP A 19 6.07 5.06 -6.68
C TRP A 19 5.07 6.04 -6.04
N LEU A 20 5.21 6.35 -4.75
CA LEU A 20 4.30 7.26 -4.07
C LEU A 20 4.41 8.68 -4.64
N LYS A 21 5.62 9.15 -4.94
CA LYS A 21 5.81 10.47 -5.58
C LYS A 21 5.12 10.56 -6.93
N ASN A 22 5.30 9.55 -7.78
CA ASN A 22 4.65 9.53 -9.09
C ASN A 22 3.14 9.41 -8.97
N SER A 23 2.63 8.55 -8.09
CA SER A 23 1.19 8.40 -7.87
C SER A 23 0.58 9.72 -7.40
N LEU A 24 1.22 10.41 -6.45
CA LEU A 24 0.76 11.70 -5.96
C LEU A 24 0.83 12.80 -7.02
N ALA A 25 1.92 12.86 -7.81
CA ALA A 25 2.06 13.82 -8.90
C ALA A 25 0.99 13.64 -10.00
N ASN A 26 0.62 12.39 -10.31
CA ASN A 26 -0.46 12.10 -11.25
C ASN A 26 -1.85 12.42 -10.66
N ALA A 27 -2.07 12.13 -9.38
CA ALA A 27 -3.32 12.46 -8.69
C ALA A 27 -3.60 13.97 -8.69
N LEU A 28 -2.57 14.81 -8.53
CA LEU A 28 -2.68 16.27 -8.58
C LEU A 28 -3.12 16.85 -9.93
N GLN A 29 -3.00 16.07 -11.01
CA GLN A 29 -3.43 16.50 -12.36
C GLN A 29 -4.91 16.17 -12.64
N ARG A 30 -5.57 15.41 -11.76
CA ARG A 30 -6.95 14.94 -11.91
C ARG A 30 -7.90 15.76 -11.04
N ASP A 31 -9.20 15.52 -11.23
CA ASP A 31 -10.20 15.97 -10.27
C ASP A 31 -9.92 15.37 -8.88
N CYS A 32 -10.01 16.20 -7.84
CA CYS A 32 -9.61 15.79 -6.50
C CYS A 32 -10.54 14.73 -5.89
N VAL A 33 -11.81 14.69 -6.30
CA VAL A 33 -12.78 13.70 -5.83
C VAL A 33 -12.48 12.34 -6.46
N ASP A 34 -12.25 12.31 -7.78
CA ASP A 34 -11.87 11.08 -8.49
C ASP A 34 -10.54 10.52 -7.99
N ALA A 35 -9.53 11.39 -7.81
CA ALA A 35 -8.23 10.98 -7.32
C ALA A 35 -8.28 10.41 -5.90
N ALA A 36 -9.13 10.97 -5.03
CA ALA A 36 -9.34 10.46 -3.67
C ALA A 36 -10.02 9.07 -3.68
N ASN A 37 -11.07 8.90 -4.49
CA ASN A 37 -11.76 7.62 -4.65
C ASN A 37 -10.81 6.52 -5.22
N ASP A 38 -10.02 6.87 -6.24
CA ASP A 38 -9.03 5.95 -6.83
C ASP A 38 -7.96 5.55 -5.80
N ALA A 39 -7.53 6.48 -4.96
CA ALA A 39 -6.56 6.21 -3.89
C ALA A 39 -7.14 5.31 -2.79
N GLU A 40 -8.41 5.48 -2.42
CA GLU A 40 -9.08 4.60 -1.46
C GLU A 40 -9.20 3.17 -2.00
N MET A 41 -9.63 3.01 -3.26
CA MET A 41 -9.70 1.71 -3.92
C MET A 41 -8.31 1.05 -4.00
N LEU A 42 -7.28 1.82 -4.35
CA LEU A 42 -5.90 1.33 -4.39
C LEU A 42 -5.43 0.85 -3.01
N ASN A 43 -5.74 1.59 -1.95
CA ASN A 43 -5.39 1.23 -0.58
C ASN A 43 -6.10 -0.07 -0.14
N ASP A 44 -7.40 -0.23 -0.45
CA ASP A 44 -8.14 -1.46 -0.15
C ASP A 44 -7.48 -2.69 -0.82
N LEU A 45 -7.19 -2.59 -2.12
CA LEU A 45 -6.58 -3.68 -2.87
C LEU A 45 -5.18 -4.05 -2.34
N LEU A 46 -4.36 -3.04 -2.01
CA LEU A 46 -3.03 -3.27 -1.45
C LEU A 46 -3.11 -3.90 -0.05
N THR A 47 -4.04 -3.45 0.78
CA THR A 47 -4.28 -4.01 2.12
C THR A 47 -4.68 -5.47 2.02
N ARG A 48 -5.69 -5.79 1.22
CA ARG A 48 -6.15 -7.17 1.01
C ARG A 48 -5.05 -8.08 0.47
N ARG A 49 -4.23 -7.57 -0.46
CA ARG A 49 -3.06 -8.31 -0.98
C ARG A 49 -2.01 -8.56 0.11
N CYS A 50 -1.77 -7.59 0.98
CA CYS A 50 -0.87 -7.76 2.13
C CYS A 50 -1.44 -8.80 3.10
N ASP A 51 -2.73 -8.74 3.42
CA ASP A 51 -3.40 -9.70 4.29
C ASP A 51 -3.34 -11.12 3.72
N GLU A 52 -3.60 -11.28 2.43
CA GLU A 52 -3.47 -12.56 1.74
C GLU A 52 -2.04 -13.10 1.80
N ALA A 53 -1.03 -12.25 1.59
CA ALA A 53 0.38 -12.65 1.66
C ALA A 53 0.80 -13.05 3.09
N LEU A 54 0.35 -12.32 4.11
CA LEU A 54 0.63 -12.61 5.52
C LEU A 54 -0.10 -13.88 6.00
N ASN A 55 -1.35 -14.06 5.58
CA ASN A 55 -2.13 -15.26 5.88
C ASN A 55 -1.57 -16.50 5.16
N ALA A 56 -1.12 -16.37 3.92
CA ALA A 56 -0.45 -17.45 3.19
C ALA A 56 0.89 -17.84 3.85
N GLY A 57 1.68 -16.86 4.31
CA GLY A 57 2.90 -17.10 5.08
C GLY A 57 2.62 -17.81 6.42
N SER A 58 1.53 -17.45 7.09
CA SER A 58 1.08 -18.10 8.33
C SER A 58 0.55 -19.51 8.10
N ALA A 59 -0.12 -19.76 6.97
CA ALA A 59 -0.60 -21.08 6.58
C ALA A 59 0.55 -22.07 6.32
N LEU A 60 1.70 -21.60 5.80
CA LEU A 60 2.90 -22.44 5.68
C LEU A 60 3.42 -22.92 7.05
N LEU A 61 3.40 -22.07 8.07
CA LEU A 61 3.84 -22.43 9.43
C LEU A 61 2.91 -23.46 10.10
N CYS A 62 1.59 -23.35 9.90
CA CYS A 62 0.64 -24.35 10.39
C CYS A 62 0.72 -25.68 9.63
N ALA A 63 0.96 -25.65 8.31
CA ALA A 63 1.08 -26.86 7.49
C ALA A 63 2.34 -27.69 7.82
N ASP A 64 3.45 -27.04 8.20
CA ASP A 64 4.69 -27.74 8.54
C ASP A 64 4.64 -28.41 9.93
N HIS A 65 3.88 -27.85 10.88
CA HIS A 65 3.76 -28.45 12.22
C HIS A 65 2.92 -29.74 12.23
N GLY A 66 1.96 -29.88 11.30
CA GLY A 66 1.12 -31.09 11.16
C GLY A 66 1.80 -32.30 10.53
N ARG A 67 2.97 -32.12 9.89
CA ARG A 67 3.72 -33.22 9.24
C ARG A 67 4.71 -33.91 10.18
N ARG A 68 5.07 -33.29 11.31
CA ARG A 68 6.09 -33.79 12.24
C ARG A 68 5.57 -34.74 13.35
N ILE A 69 4.25 -34.88 13.50
CA ILE A 69 3.59 -35.73 14.52
C ILE A 69 3.03 -37.03 13.90
N ARG A 70 3.49 -37.42 12.70
CA ARG A 70 3.12 -38.68 12.03
C ARG A 70 4.33 -39.40 11.41
N SER A 71 5.45 -39.46 12.12
CA SER A 71 6.60 -40.33 11.78
C SER A 71 7.17 -40.94 13.05
#